data_AF-A0A3A8F807-F1
#
_entry.id   AF-A0A3A8F807-F1
#
_cell.length_a   1.000
_cell.length_b   1.000
_cell.length_c   1.000
_cell.angle_alpha   90.00
_cell.angle_beta   90.00
_cell.angle_gamma   90.00
#
_symmetry.space_group_name_H-M   'P 1'
#
loop_
_entity.id
_entity.type
_entity.pdbx_description
1 polymer ?
#
loop_
_entity_poly.entity_id
_entity_poly.type
_entity_poly.pdbx_seq_one_letter_code
_entity_poly.pdbx_strand_id
1 'polypeptide(L)' 'MKKDGNTKQLTVLVDIDELKEFQSACRTQDMNSSQVIRMFIRDYIKKYGKKEGKK' A
#
# COMPACT_ATOMS: atom_id res chain seq x y z
N MET A 1 15.66 -4.77 9.06
CA MET A 1 15.54 -4.42 7.62
C MET A 1 16.41 -3.20 7.37
N LYS A 2 17.42 -3.29 6.50
CA LYS A 2 18.23 -2.12 6.12
C LYS A 2 17.31 -1.11 5.44
N LYS A 3 17.32 0.13 5.93
CA LYS A 3 16.52 1.22 5.37
C LYS A 3 17.30 1.75 4.17
N ASP A 4 17.20 1.04 3.05
CA ASP A 4 17.79 1.51 1.79
C ASP A 4 17.22 2.90 1.49
N GLY A 5 18.06 3.86 1.05
CA GLY A 5 17.68 5.27 0.83
C GLY A 5 16.51 5.48 -0.15
N ASN A 6 16.01 4.41 -0.75
CA ASN A 6 14.89 4.38 -1.68
C ASN A 6 13.52 4.16 -1.01
N THR A 7 13.45 4.04 0.33
CA THR A 7 12.18 3.88 1.05
C THR A 7 11.72 5.20 1.68
N LYS A 8 10.53 5.69 1.32
CA LYS A 8 9.87 6.86 1.92
C LYS A 8 8.55 6.47 2.60
N GLN A 9 8.16 7.22 3.64
CA GLN A 9 6.89 7.03 4.34
C GLN A 9 5.76 7.78 3.60
N LEU A 10 4.60 7.13 3.47
CA LEU A 10 3.36 7.72 3.00
C LEU A 10 2.39 7.80 4.18
N THR A 11 1.94 9.00 4.51
CA THR A 11 0.93 9.24 5.56
C THR A 11 -0.37 9.68 4.90
N VAL A 12 -1.48 9.02 5.23
CA VAL A 12 -2.80 9.29 4.67
C VAL A 12 -3.81 9.28 5.81
N LEU A 13 -4.77 10.20 5.78
CA LEU A 13 -5.91 10.19 6.69
C LEU A 13 -7.03 9.33 6.07
N VAL A 14 -7.61 8.46 6.88
CA VAL A 14 -8.71 7.57 6.50
C VAL A 14 -9.75 7.60 7.61
N ASP A 15 -10.99 7.22 7.29
CA ASP A 15 -12.02 7.08 8.30
C ASP A 15 -11.65 5.99 9.33
N ILE A 16 -12.07 6.19 10.58
CA ILE A 16 -11.71 5.31 11.69
C ILE A 16 -12.34 3.92 11.56
N ASP A 17 -13.56 3.84 11.05
CA ASP A 17 -14.29 2.58 10.95
C ASP A 17 -13.83 1.80 9.70
N GLU A 18 -13.57 2.49 8.59
CA GLU A 18 -12.92 1.90 7.41
C GLU A 18 -11.55 1.28 7.76
N LEU A 19 -10.75 1.96 8.60
CA LEU A 19 -9.44 1.45 9.02
C LEU A 19 -9.58 0.17 9.86
N LYS A 20 -10.54 0.11 10.78
CA LYS A 20 -10.77 -1.08 11.62
C LYS A 20 -11.20 -2.27 10.76
N GLU A 21 -12.14 -2.05 9.84
CA GLU A 21 -12.62 -3.08 8.93
C GLU A 21 -11.50 -3.59 8.04
N PHE A 22 -10.70 -2.68 7.46
CA PHE A 22 -9.54 -3.04 6.66
C PHE A 22 -8.51 -3.87 7.44
N GLN A 23 -8.18 -3.47 8.67
CA GLN A 23 -7.25 -4.21 9.52
C GLN A 23 -7.80 -5.60 9.89
N SER A 24 -9.09 -5.71 10.19
CA SER A 24 -9.75 -7.00 10.48
C SER A 24 -9.70 -7.94 9.28
N ALA A 25 -9.99 -7.42 8.08
CA ALA A 25 -9.89 -8.16 6.83
C ALA A 25 -8.45 -8.66 6.57
N CYS A 26 -7.45 -7.81 6.79
CA CYS A 26 -6.04 -8.19 6.66
C CYS A 26 -5.66 -9.33 7.62
N ARG A 27 -6.09 -9.24 8.89
CA ARG A 27 -5.80 -10.26 9.92
C ARG A 27 -6.42 -11.60 9.59
N THR A 28 -7.64 -11.61 9.04
CA THR A 28 -8.33 -12.85 8.62
C THR A 28 -7.57 -13.60 7.53
N GLN A 29 -6.71 -12.90 6.78
CA GLN A 29 -5.89 -13.46 5.70
C GLN A 29 -4.43 -13.66 6.12
N ASP A 30 -4.10 -13.52 7.40
CA ASP A 30 -2.73 -13.57 7.93
C ASP A 30 -1.77 -12.56 7.26
N MET A 31 -2.29 -11.42 6.82
CA MET A 31 -1.52 -10.36 6.15
C MET A 31 -1.43 -9.11 7.01
N ASN A 32 -0.32 -8.37 6.88
CA ASN A 32 -0.24 -7.02 7.48
C ASN A 32 -0.75 -5.93 6.53
N SER A 33 -1.38 -4.90 7.09
CA SER A 33 -1.93 -3.78 6.34
C SER A 33 -0.94 -3.13 5.38
N SER A 34 0.33 -2.98 5.79
CA SER A 34 1.38 -2.39 4.95
C SER A 34 1.74 -3.26 3.73
N GLN A 35 1.62 -4.58 3.81
CA GLN A 35 1.80 -5.50 2.68
C GLN A 35 0.64 -5.34 1.71
N VAL A 36 -0.59 -5.36 2.20
CA VAL A 36 -1.81 -5.21 1.38
C VAL A 36 -1.84 -3.86 0.68
N ILE A 37 -1.55 -2.76 1.39
CA ILE A 37 -1.48 -1.41 0.80
C ILE A 37 -0.41 -1.34 -0.29
N ARG A 38 0.76 -1.96 -0.09
CA ARG A 38 1.80 -2.00 -1.14
C ARG A 38 1.38 -2.79 -2.36
N MET A 39 0.63 -3.89 -2.19
CA MET A 39 0.05 -4.63 -3.31
C MET A 39 -0.98 -3.78 -4.05
N PHE A 40 -1.90 -3.15 -3.32
CA PHE A 40 -2.90 -2.23 -3.89
C PHE A 40 -2.25 -1.09 -4.69
N ILE A 41 -1.21 -0.44 -4.14
CA ILE A 41 -0.47 0.61 -4.84
C ILE A 41 0.16 0.07 -6.13
N ARG A 42 0.77 -1.12 -6.10
CA ARG A 42 1.39 -1.74 -7.28
C ARG A 42 0.35 -2.06 -8.35
N ASP A 43 -0.80 -2.61 -7.96
CA ASP A 43 -1.89 -2.93 -8.89
C ASP A 43 -2.51 -1.67 -9.47
N TYR A 44 -2.65 -0.61 -8.67
CA TYR A 44 -3.11 0.69 -9.12
C TYR A 44 -2.15 1.31 -10.15
N ILE A 45 -0.83 1.29 -9.88
CA ILE A 45 0.19 1.73 -10.85
C ILE A 45 0.17 0.84 -12.10
N LYS A 46 -0.01 -0.48 -11.98
CA LYS A 46 -0.09 -1.36 -13.16
C LYS A 46 -1.31 -1.03 -14.02
N LYS A 47 -2.43 -0.70 -13.40
CA LYS A 47 -3.70 -0.42 -14.07
C LYS A 47 -3.76 0.99 -14.68
N TYR A 48 -3.20 1.99 -14.01
CA TYR A 48 -3.36 3.40 -14.36
C TYR A 48 -2.06 4.17 -14.56
N GLY A 49 -0.93 3.62 -14.09
CA GLY A 49 0.38 4.22 -14.26
C GLY A 49 0.76 4.18 -15.73
N LYS A 50 0.66 5.34 -16.40
CA LYS A 50 1.29 5.54 -17.70
C LYS A 50 2.79 5.33 -17.49
N LYS A 51 3.38 4.35 -18.18
CA LYS A 51 4.82 4.33 -18.37
C LYS A 51 5.16 5.61 -19.12
N GLU A 52 5.55 6.66 -18.41
CA GLU A 52 6.44 7.64 -19.02
C GLU A 52 7.71 6.85 -19.34
N GLY A 53 7.84 6.47 -20.61
CA GLY A 53 9.07 5.93 -21.13
C GLY A 53 10.16 6.94 -20.79
N LYS A 54 11.03 6.57 -19.86
CA LYS A 54 12.27 7.31 -19.67
C LYS A 54 13.02 7.19 -21.00
N LYS A 55 13.10 8.31 -21.72
CA LYS A 55 14.15 8.58 -22.71
C LYS A 55 15.50 8.52 -22.02
#